data_AF-A0A820FKA6-F1
#
_entry.id   AF-A0A820FKA6-F1
#
_cell.length_a   1.000
_cell.length_b   1.000
_cell.length_c   1.000
_cell.angle_alpha   90.00
_cell.angle_beta   90.00
_cell.angle_gamma   90.00
#
_symmetry.space_group_name_H-M   'P 1'
#
loop_
_entity.id
_entity.type
_entity.pdbx_description
1 polymer ?
#
loop_
_entity_poly.entity_id
_entity_poly.type
_entity_poly.pdbx_seq_one_letter_code
_entity_poly.pdbx_strand_id
1 'polypeptide(L)'
;NRHGLINSTEPLHQEEPIVETEGDSNDYLSFTISRPSWSFIDYAKVENNGRFPDRIVNDIKSLRRIIAVFLLLTPYWLLYVQVETTFIVQGAHMKLPTSFKKMPVIWLSLANQIIIIVTIFLLNTFVYKRLQASGRSFPINTRIVIGMVSAALSMCMAGTVEIFRQNICKTQNFTQIIADKEYIAANMSVFFQFPQYVGIGLSEVFTSVASLEFAYLAAPQSAQSLIMSLRFCSAGLSSFFGSGIVGLLSIVNGNQIFENYRNDERYYIYFFILAGFQLVFILIFIGCNRKYKILKLPNHHHLSSRHFLTSNSNPITD
;
A
#
# COMPACT_ATOMS: atom_id res chain seq x y z
N ASN A 1 -60.88 79.01 7.04
CA ASN A 1 -60.68 79.11 8.51
C ASN A 1 -59.45 78.26 8.81
N ARG A 2 -58.20 78.76 8.91
CA ARG A 2 -57.56 79.89 9.66
C ARG A 2 -57.33 79.58 11.16
N HIS A 3 -56.14 79.97 11.66
CA HIS A 3 -55.50 79.68 12.98
C HIS A 3 -54.86 78.28 13.08
N GLY A 4 -53.59 78.05 13.49
CA GLY A 4 -52.42 78.93 13.74
C GLY A 4 -52.38 79.63 15.12
N LEU A 5 -51.27 79.69 15.89
CA LEU A 5 -49.83 79.33 15.76
C LEU A 5 -49.26 79.04 17.21
N ILE A 6 -47.98 78.90 17.64
CA ILE A 6 -46.59 78.93 17.09
C ILE A 6 -45.56 78.27 18.09
N ASN A 7 -44.41 77.71 17.65
CA ASN A 7 -43.11 77.46 18.38
C ASN A 7 -43.05 76.60 19.69
N SER A 8 -41.91 76.08 20.20
CA SER A 8 -40.55 75.72 19.69
C SER A 8 -39.73 74.88 20.71
N THR A 9 -38.47 74.50 20.36
CA THR A 9 -37.27 74.28 21.21
C THR A 9 -37.09 73.04 22.13
N GLU A 10 -36.09 72.22 21.79
CA GLU A 10 -35.14 71.50 22.69
C GLU A 10 -34.18 72.50 23.43
N PRO A 11 -33.26 72.15 24.39
CA PRO A 11 -32.65 70.82 24.67
C PRO A 11 -32.36 70.45 26.16
N LEU A 12 -31.63 69.33 26.36
CA LEU A 12 -30.73 68.86 27.48
C LEU A 12 -30.95 69.30 28.94
N HIS A 13 -30.71 68.37 29.91
CA HIS A 13 -29.71 68.51 31.00
C HIS A 13 -29.68 67.28 31.98
N GLN A 14 -28.46 66.82 32.34
CA GLN A 14 -27.98 66.30 33.68
C GLN A 14 -28.68 65.10 34.38
N GLU A 15 -28.04 64.28 35.24
CA GLU A 15 -26.61 64.04 35.61
C GLU A 15 -26.43 62.62 36.23
N GLU A 16 -25.19 62.11 36.33
CA GLU A 16 -24.87 60.85 37.04
C GLU A 16 -24.70 61.04 38.56
N PRO A 17 -24.67 59.93 39.35
CA PRO A 17 -23.37 59.52 39.87
C PRO A 17 -23.12 57.98 39.93
N ILE A 18 -21.95 57.55 39.39
CA ILE A 18 -20.77 57.06 40.15
C ILE A 18 -21.07 56.30 41.47
N VAL A 19 -20.54 55.11 41.80
CA VAL A 19 -19.68 54.07 41.15
C VAL A 19 -19.76 52.82 42.06
N GLU A 20 -19.62 51.58 41.55
CA GLU A 20 -18.57 50.59 41.92
C GLU A 20 -18.77 49.22 41.22
N THR A 21 -17.75 48.36 41.25
CA THR A 21 -17.49 47.22 40.36
C THR A 21 -18.23 45.91 40.70
N GLU A 22 -18.59 45.10 39.68
CA GLU A 22 -18.16 43.68 39.61
C GLU A 22 -18.43 42.98 38.24
N GLY A 23 -17.57 42.01 37.89
CA GLY A 23 -17.90 40.78 37.13
C GLY A 23 -18.53 40.84 35.73
N ASP A 24 -17.79 41.25 34.69
CA ASP A 24 -18.24 41.05 33.30
C ASP A 24 -18.32 39.54 32.94
N SER A 25 -19.52 39.08 32.58
CA SER A 25 -19.86 37.67 32.39
C SER A 25 -20.76 37.45 31.16
N ASN A 26 -20.40 38.10 30.04
CA ASN A 26 -21.06 37.91 28.75
C ASN A 26 -20.53 36.67 28.01
N ASP A 27 -21.26 35.56 28.12
CA ASP A 27 -20.94 34.25 27.55
C ASP A 27 -21.13 34.22 26.01
N TYR A 28 -20.24 34.89 25.29
CA TYR A 28 -20.17 34.82 23.83
C TYR A 28 -19.73 33.42 23.41
N LEU A 29 -20.72 32.56 23.13
CA LEU A 29 -20.59 31.17 22.70
C LEU A 29 -19.62 31.03 21.51
N SER A 30 -18.34 30.85 21.83
CA SER A 30 -17.26 30.83 20.84
C SER A 30 -17.29 29.51 20.08
N PHE A 31 -18.08 29.48 18.99
CA PHE A 31 -18.16 28.38 18.05
C PHE A 31 -16.80 28.17 17.40
N THR A 32 -15.96 27.41 18.09
CA THR A 32 -14.55 27.21 17.76
C THR A 32 -14.49 26.28 16.56
N ILE A 33 -14.61 26.89 15.36
CA ILE A 33 -14.34 26.24 14.09
C ILE A 33 -12.90 25.72 14.18
N SER A 34 -12.78 24.43 14.46
CA SER A 34 -11.51 23.72 14.55
C SER A 34 -10.90 23.68 13.16
N ARG A 35 -10.19 24.77 12.80
CA ARG A 35 -9.60 24.99 11.48
C ARG A 35 -8.81 23.74 11.10
N PRO A 36 -9.20 22.98 10.05
CA PRO A 36 -8.47 21.78 9.68
C PRO A 36 -7.03 22.17 9.38
N SER A 37 -6.06 21.42 9.91
CA SER A 37 -4.64 21.77 9.87
C SER A 37 -4.22 22.10 8.44
N TRP A 38 -3.91 23.37 8.19
CA TRP A 38 -3.68 23.92 6.85
C TRP A 38 -2.58 23.14 6.15
N SER A 39 -2.89 22.53 5.01
CA SER A 39 -1.88 21.89 4.17
C SER A 39 -1.27 22.94 3.26
N PHE A 40 0.03 22.89 2.98
CA PHE A 40 0.68 23.77 1.99
C PHE A 40 -0.10 23.88 0.66
N ILE A 41 -0.72 22.77 0.24
CA ILE A 41 -1.54 22.66 -0.96
C ILE A 41 -2.84 23.51 -0.90
N ASP A 42 -3.36 23.83 0.29
CA ASP A 42 -4.54 24.73 0.44
C ASP A 42 -4.30 26.15 -0.07
N TYR A 43 -3.05 26.62 -0.14
CA TYR A 43 -2.72 27.95 -0.69
C TYR A 43 -3.03 28.07 -2.19
N ALA A 44 -3.19 26.94 -2.91
CA ALA A 44 -3.53 26.94 -4.33
C ALA A 44 -5.03 27.18 -4.63
N LYS A 45 -5.89 27.11 -3.61
CA LYS A 45 -7.36 27.22 -3.69
C LYS A 45 -7.86 28.61 -4.06
N VAL A 46 -8.94 28.69 -4.84
CA VAL A 46 -9.66 29.96 -5.08
C VAL A 46 -10.23 30.51 -3.77
N GLU A 47 -10.70 29.65 -2.86
CA GLU A 47 -11.12 30.04 -1.49
C GLU A 47 -10.04 30.82 -0.71
N ASN A 48 -8.76 30.68 -1.07
CA ASN A 48 -7.60 31.25 -0.38
C ASN A 48 -6.78 32.21 -1.29
N ASN A 49 -7.42 32.85 -2.29
CA ASN A 49 -6.79 33.72 -3.29
C ASN A 49 -5.79 33.03 -4.25
N GLY A 50 -5.83 31.70 -4.33
CA GLY A 50 -5.07 30.87 -5.26
C GLY A 50 -5.71 30.70 -6.64
N ARG A 51 -4.97 30.09 -7.56
CA ARG A 51 -5.32 30.01 -9.00
C ARG A 51 -6.19 28.81 -9.39
N PHE A 52 -6.34 27.79 -8.54
CA PHE A 52 -6.89 26.49 -8.93
C PHE A 52 -8.21 26.16 -8.23
N PRO A 53 -9.24 25.69 -8.96
CA PRO A 53 -10.51 25.24 -8.37
C PRO A 53 -10.30 24.21 -7.26
N ASP A 54 -11.02 24.35 -6.16
CA ASP A 54 -10.73 23.67 -4.89
C ASP A 54 -10.92 22.15 -5.00
N ARG A 55 -11.73 21.70 -5.96
CA ARG A 55 -11.82 20.30 -6.39
C ARG A 55 -10.46 19.75 -6.83
N ILE A 56 -9.78 20.41 -7.76
CA ILE A 56 -8.46 19.98 -8.27
C ILE A 56 -7.44 19.98 -7.13
N VAL A 57 -7.49 20.98 -6.25
CA VAL A 57 -6.60 21.08 -5.08
C VAL A 57 -6.84 19.93 -4.10
N ASN A 58 -8.09 19.56 -3.84
CA ASN A 58 -8.44 18.42 -2.97
C ASN A 58 -8.14 17.06 -3.64
N ASP A 59 -8.31 16.94 -4.96
CA ASP A 59 -7.94 15.78 -5.76
C ASP A 59 -6.42 15.51 -5.67
N ILE A 60 -5.59 16.55 -5.79
CA ILE A 60 -4.13 16.48 -5.61
C ILE A 60 -3.75 16.07 -4.16
N LYS A 61 -4.45 16.59 -3.14
CA LYS A 61 -4.23 16.14 -1.74
C LYS A 61 -4.54 14.66 -1.54
N SER A 62 -5.54 14.12 -2.22
CA SER A 62 -5.87 12.69 -2.17
C SER A 62 -4.77 11.86 -2.86
N LEU A 63 -4.33 12.28 -4.04
CA LEU A 63 -3.20 11.66 -4.75
C LEU A 63 -1.91 11.64 -3.90
N ARG A 64 -1.62 12.71 -3.14
CA ARG A 64 -0.48 12.74 -2.19
C ARG A 64 -0.53 11.62 -1.14
N ARG A 65 -1.72 11.22 -0.68
CA ARG A 65 -1.85 10.06 0.24
C ARG A 65 -1.60 8.75 -0.47
N ILE A 66 -2.08 8.60 -1.71
CA ILE A 66 -1.87 7.41 -2.55
C ILE A 66 -0.37 7.23 -2.82
N ILE A 67 0.34 8.30 -3.20
CA ILE A 67 1.82 8.29 -3.36
C ILE A 67 2.51 7.82 -2.08
N ALA A 68 2.11 8.31 -0.90
CA ALA A 68 2.67 7.86 0.37
C ALA A 68 2.40 6.37 0.67
N VAL A 69 1.22 5.83 0.30
CA VAL A 69 0.93 4.39 0.41
C VAL A 69 1.83 3.56 -0.52
N PHE A 70 1.97 3.96 -1.78
CA PHE A 70 2.79 3.22 -2.75
C PHE A 70 4.29 3.23 -2.42
N LEU A 71 4.82 4.34 -1.88
CA LEU A 71 6.19 4.39 -1.35
C LEU A 71 6.39 3.48 -0.12
N LEU A 72 5.41 3.39 0.77
CA LEU A 72 5.48 2.44 1.90
C LEU A 72 5.30 0.97 1.47
N LEU A 73 4.76 0.72 0.28
CA LEU A 73 4.64 -0.60 -0.33
C LEU A 73 5.84 -0.98 -1.23
N THR A 74 6.80 -0.09 -1.45
CA THR A 74 8.01 -0.39 -2.24
C THR A 74 8.76 -1.65 -1.75
N PRO A 75 8.95 -1.92 -0.44
CA PRO A 75 9.60 -3.16 0.02
C PRO A 75 8.80 -4.42 -0.30
N TYR A 76 7.46 -4.35 -0.26
CA TYR A 76 6.62 -5.48 -0.66
C TYR A 76 6.88 -5.86 -2.14
N TRP A 77 7.05 -4.87 -3.03
CA TRP A 77 7.41 -5.13 -4.43
C TRP A 77 8.81 -5.72 -4.58
N LEU A 78 9.78 -5.30 -3.75
CA LEU A 78 11.14 -5.88 -3.72
C LEU A 78 11.10 -7.37 -3.34
N LEU A 79 10.25 -7.73 -2.37
CA LEU A 79 10.02 -9.12 -1.98
C LEU A 79 9.29 -9.91 -3.07
N TYR A 80 8.30 -9.31 -3.74
CA TYR A 80 7.59 -9.94 -4.85
C TYR A 80 8.52 -10.28 -6.03
N VAL A 81 9.42 -9.37 -6.42
CA VAL A 81 10.38 -9.57 -7.54
C VAL A 81 11.34 -10.76 -7.30
N GLN A 82 11.51 -11.22 -6.06
CA GLN A 82 12.29 -12.43 -5.77
C GLN A 82 11.70 -13.71 -6.38
N VAL A 83 10.39 -13.74 -6.64
CA VAL A 83 9.70 -14.86 -7.31
C VAL A 83 10.18 -15.04 -8.75
N GLU A 84 10.52 -13.95 -9.42
CA GLU A 84 10.96 -13.90 -10.82
C GLU A 84 12.49 -14.04 -10.96
N THR A 85 13.22 -14.05 -9.83
CA THR A 85 14.69 -14.03 -9.79
C THR A 85 15.25 -15.06 -8.82
N THR A 86 15.44 -14.69 -7.55
CA THR A 86 16.08 -15.47 -6.50
C THR A 86 15.44 -16.84 -6.24
N PHE A 87 14.11 -16.94 -6.26
CA PHE A 87 13.41 -18.23 -6.05
C PHE A 87 13.69 -19.20 -7.21
N ILE A 88 13.87 -18.70 -8.43
CA ILE A 88 14.18 -19.48 -9.63
C ILE A 88 15.63 -19.98 -9.57
N VAL A 89 16.57 -19.13 -9.14
CA VAL A 89 17.98 -19.52 -8.92
C VAL A 89 18.06 -20.61 -7.85
N GLN A 90 17.40 -20.42 -6.70
CA GLN A 90 17.33 -21.43 -5.64
C GLN A 90 16.77 -22.77 -6.15
N GLY A 91 15.68 -22.72 -6.93
CA GLY A 91 15.07 -23.91 -7.53
C GLY A 91 15.95 -24.63 -8.56
N ALA A 92 16.81 -23.91 -9.30
CA ALA A 92 17.79 -24.48 -10.22
C ALA A 92 18.81 -25.38 -9.51
N HIS A 93 19.15 -25.03 -8.27
CA HIS A 93 20.10 -25.75 -7.42
C HIS A 93 19.42 -26.74 -6.44
N MET A 94 18.17 -27.12 -6.74
CA MET A 94 17.39 -28.17 -6.06
C MET A 94 17.01 -29.27 -7.06
N LYS A 95 16.79 -30.49 -6.57
CA LYS A 95 16.47 -31.67 -7.39
C LYS A 95 15.09 -31.55 -8.03
N LEU A 96 15.05 -31.31 -9.34
CA LEU A 96 13.80 -31.36 -10.12
C LEU A 96 13.39 -32.82 -10.43
N PRO A 97 12.08 -33.12 -10.45
CA PRO A 97 11.59 -34.41 -10.95
C PRO A 97 11.94 -34.58 -12.43
N THR A 98 12.16 -35.82 -12.87
CA THR A 98 12.67 -36.14 -14.23
C THR A 98 11.86 -35.50 -15.36
N SER A 99 10.53 -35.42 -15.22
CA SER A 99 9.62 -34.80 -16.18
C SER A 99 9.91 -33.31 -16.44
N PHE A 100 10.38 -32.59 -15.43
CA PHE A 100 10.62 -31.14 -15.51
C PHE A 100 12.04 -30.78 -16.00
N LYS A 101 12.98 -31.73 -16.07
CA LYS A 101 14.37 -31.45 -16.50
C LYS A 101 14.48 -30.94 -17.94
N LYS A 102 13.51 -31.26 -18.79
CA LYS A 102 13.40 -30.75 -20.17
C LYS A 102 12.79 -29.34 -20.26
N MET A 103 12.28 -28.79 -19.17
CA MET A 103 11.63 -27.47 -19.13
C MET A 103 12.62 -26.42 -18.59
N PRO A 104 12.69 -25.20 -19.16
CA PRO A 104 13.51 -24.14 -18.60
C PRO A 104 13.13 -23.82 -17.15
N VAL A 105 14.12 -23.53 -16.29
CA VAL A 105 13.91 -23.29 -14.85
C VAL A 105 12.85 -22.22 -14.56
N ILE A 106 12.67 -21.25 -15.46
CA ILE A 106 11.69 -20.17 -15.34
C ILE A 106 10.24 -20.67 -15.19
N TRP A 107 9.93 -21.90 -15.60
CA TRP A 107 8.63 -22.55 -15.37
C TRP A 107 8.28 -22.73 -13.89
N LEU A 108 9.27 -22.69 -12.98
CA LEU A 108 9.02 -22.69 -11.53
C LEU A 108 8.23 -21.45 -11.07
N SER A 109 8.37 -20.31 -11.78
CA SER A 109 7.59 -19.10 -11.46
C SER A 109 6.08 -19.35 -11.52
N LEU A 110 5.61 -20.17 -12.47
CA LEU A 110 4.19 -20.49 -12.70
C LEU A 110 3.48 -21.11 -11.50
N ALA A 111 4.22 -21.67 -10.54
CA ALA A 111 3.67 -22.10 -9.26
C ALA A 111 2.97 -20.94 -8.52
N ASN A 112 3.51 -19.73 -8.61
CA ASN A 112 2.90 -18.53 -8.03
C ASN A 112 1.54 -18.23 -8.66
N GLN A 113 1.45 -18.21 -10.00
CA GLN A 113 0.20 -17.96 -10.73
C GLN A 113 -0.88 -18.98 -10.38
N ILE A 114 -0.54 -20.27 -10.28
CA ILE A 114 -1.47 -21.32 -9.84
C ILE A 114 -1.96 -21.06 -8.41
N ILE A 115 -1.04 -20.73 -7.49
CA ILE A 115 -1.35 -20.43 -6.09
C ILE A 115 -2.23 -19.18 -5.97
N ILE A 116 -2.01 -18.14 -6.78
CA ILE A 116 -2.85 -16.93 -6.82
C ILE A 116 -4.28 -17.26 -7.26
N ILE A 117 -4.44 -18.05 -8.33
CA ILE A 117 -5.76 -18.48 -8.83
C ILE A 117 -6.51 -19.28 -7.74
N VAL A 118 -5.84 -20.26 -7.12
CA VAL A 118 -6.40 -21.05 -6.01
C VAL A 118 -6.72 -20.17 -4.80
N THR A 119 -5.86 -19.22 -4.46
CA THR A 119 -6.07 -18.28 -3.34
C THR A 119 -7.28 -17.39 -3.58
N ILE A 120 -7.42 -16.79 -4.76
CA ILE A 120 -8.58 -15.98 -5.13
C ILE A 120 -9.87 -16.81 -5.07
N PHE A 121 -9.85 -18.04 -5.60
CA PHE A 121 -10.99 -18.96 -5.52
C PHE A 121 -11.37 -19.30 -4.07
N LEU A 122 -10.40 -19.61 -3.20
CA LEU A 122 -10.64 -19.92 -1.79
C LEU A 122 -11.15 -18.70 -1.00
N LEU A 123 -10.60 -17.50 -1.24
CA LEU A 123 -11.06 -16.28 -0.59
C LEU A 123 -12.48 -15.91 -1.01
N ASN A 124 -12.80 -15.99 -2.30
CA ASN A 124 -14.14 -15.73 -2.84
C ASN A 124 -15.16 -16.78 -2.39
N THR A 125 -14.78 -18.06 -2.32
CA THR A 125 -15.69 -19.15 -1.95
C THR A 125 -15.93 -19.23 -0.44
N PHE A 126 -14.90 -19.06 0.38
CA PHE A 126 -14.97 -19.29 1.82
C PHE A 126 -14.87 -18.03 2.67
N VAL A 127 -13.86 -17.19 2.46
CA VAL A 127 -13.56 -16.09 3.39
C VAL A 127 -14.56 -14.95 3.23
N TYR A 128 -14.74 -14.41 2.02
CA TYR A 128 -15.65 -13.28 1.80
C TYR A 128 -17.12 -13.67 2.03
N LYS A 129 -17.55 -14.89 1.64
CA LYS A 129 -18.91 -15.38 1.95
C LYS A 129 -19.17 -15.51 3.45
N ARG A 130 -18.23 -16.08 4.23
CA ARG A 130 -18.38 -16.17 5.68
C ARG A 130 -18.39 -14.80 6.35
N LEU A 131 -17.55 -13.86 5.89
CA LEU A 131 -17.50 -12.52 6.47
C LEU A 131 -18.80 -11.73 6.19
N GLN A 132 -19.33 -11.81 4.97
CA GLN A 132 -20.65 -11.26 4.61
C GLN A 132 -21.78 -11.88 5.43
N ALA A 133 -21.80 -13.21 5.59
CA ALA A 133 -22.77 -13.90 6.45
C ALA A 133 -22.63 -13.54 7.94
N SER A 134 -21.46 -13.07 8.38
CA SER A 134 -21.21 -12.53 9.73
C SER A 134 -21.45 -11.02 9.84
N GLY A 135 -21.96 -10.35 8.80
CA GLY A 135 -22.20 -8.90 8.79
C GLY A 135 -20.93 -8.04 8.88
N ARG A 136 -19.75 -8.60 8.61
CA ARG A 136 -18.44 -7.94 8.75
C ARG A 136 -17.81 -7.69 7.39
N SER A 137 -17.28 -6.49 7.18
CA SER A 137 -16.43 -6.18 6.03
C SER A 137 -14.96 -6.54 6.33
N PHE A 138 -14.16 -6.79 5.29
CA PHE A 138 -12.71 -7.00 5.45
C PHE A 138 -11.99 -5.67 5.19
N PRO A 139 -11.58 -4.91 6.23
CA PRO A 139 -10.96 -3.60 6.03
C PRO A 139 -9.66 -3.71 5.22
N ILE A 140 -9.55 -2.88 4.17
CA ILE A 140 -8.43 -2.80 3.22
C ILE A 140 -7.07 -2.72 3.96
N ASN A 141 -6.97 -1.91 5.02
CA ASN A 141 -5.76 -1.84 5.85
C ASN A 141 -5.31 -3.21 6.37
N THR A 142 -6.23 -3.99 6.91
CA THR A 142 -5.91 -5.28 7.53
C THR A 142 -5.57 -6.31 6.46
N ARG A 143 -6.20 -6.25 5.28
CA ARG A 143 -5.79 -7.03 4.09
C ARG A 143 -4.33 -6.72 3.73
N ILE A 144 -3.99 -5.45 3.53
CA ILE A 144 -2.62 -5.01 3.19
C ILE A 144 -1.61 -5.46 4.25
N VAL A 145 -1.88 -5.27 5.55
CA VAL A 145 -0.97 -5.68 6.62
C VAL A 145 -0.80 -7.21 6.68
N ILE A 146 -1.88 -8.00 6.54
CA ILE A 146 -1.80 -9.47 6.49
C ILE A 146 -0.94 -9.91 5.30
N GLY A 147 -1.13 -9.32 4.13
CA GLY A 147 -0.34 -9.63 2.95
C GLY A 147 1.14 -9.26 3.13
N MET A 148 1.43 -8.06 3.63
CA MET A 148 2.81 -7.63 3.93
C MET A 148 3.52 -8.56 4.93
N VAL A 149 2.81 -9.06 5.95
CA VAL A 149 3.34 -10.08 6.90
C VAL A 149 3.56 -11.42 6.21
N SER A 150 2.64 -11.84 5.34
CA SER A 150 2.76 -13.08 4.53
C SER A 150 3.99 -13.04 3.62
N ALA A 151 4.34 -11.88 3.05
CA ALA A 151 5.58 -11.69 2.28
C ALA A 151 6.83 -11.83 3.16
N ALA A 152 6.85 -11.20 4.35
CA ALA A 152 7.97 -11.33 5.29
C ALA A 152 8.19 -12.80 5.72
N LEU A 153 7.10 -13.50 6.05
CA LEU A 153 7.14 -14.93 6.39
C LEU A 153 7.60 -15.79 5.20
N SER A 154 7.22 -15.46 3.96
CA SER A 154 7.72 -16.12 2.75
C SER A 154 9.25 -16.02 2.63
N MET A 155 9.83 -14.85 2.91
CA MET A 155 11.29 -14.70 2.89
C MET A 155 11.97 -15.46 4.03
N CYS A 156 11.40 -15.47 5.24
CA CYS A 156 11.91 -16.32 6.33
C CYS A 156 11.88 -17.82 5.96
N MET A 157 10.83 -18.28 5.28
CA MET A 157 10.74 -19.65 4.76
C MET A 157 11.78 -19.91 3.67
N ALA A 158 11.98 -18.99 2.72
CA ALA A 158 12.99 -19.12 1.67
C ALA A 158 14.43 -19.15 2.22
N GLY A 159 14.73 -18.35 3.25
CA GLY A 159 15.99 -18.39 3.98
C GLY A 159 16.21 -19.70 4.76
N THR A 160 15.14 -20.23 5.38
CA THR A 160 15.18 -21.55 6.04
C THR A 160 15.41 -22.69 5.04
N VAL A 161 14.70 -22.67 3.90
CA VAL A 161 14.90 -23.62 2.79
C VAL A 161 16.33 -23.54 2.26
N GLU A 162 16.91 -22.34 2.14
CA GLU A 162 18.30 -22.16 1.72
C GLU A 162 19.30 -22.77 2.69
N ILE A 163 19.13 -22.58 4.02
CA ILE A 163 19.99 -23.21 5.04
C ILE A 163 19.96 -24.74 4.89
N PHE A 164 18.78 -25.34 4.74
CA PHE A 164 18.67 -26.79 4.51
C PHE A 164 19.30 -27.22 3.18
N ARG A 165 19.09 -26.46 2.09
CA ARG A 165 19.67 -26.73 0.78
C ARG A 165 21.19 -26.72 0.83
N GLN A 166 21.79 -25.71 1.47
CA GLN A 166 23.24 -25.57 1.61
C GLN A 166 23.85 -26.68 2.46
N ASN A 167 23.25 -27.02 3.61
CA ASN A 167 23.69 -28.12 4.44
C ASN A 167 23.68 -29.46 3.69
N ILE A 168 22.62 -29.75 2.91
CA ILE A 168 22.56 -30.94 2.05
C ILE A 168 23.60 -30.86 0.93
N CYS A 169 23.82 -29.69 0.33
CA CYS A 169 24.79 -29.50 -0.76
C CYS A 169 26.24 -29.79 -0.35
N LYS A 170 26.60 -29.62 0.92
CA LYS A 170 27.93 -29.96 1.48
C LYS A 170 28.18 -31.48 1.57
N THR A 171 27.14 -32.31 1.61
CA THR A 171 27.26 -33.79 1.77
C THR A 171 26.77 -34.56 0.54
N GLN A 172 25.76 -34.06 -0.17
CA GLN A 172 25.11 -34.70 -1.30
C GLN A 172 24.73 -33.67 -2.37
N ASN A 173 25.72 -33.30 -3.18
CA ASN A 173 25.52 -32.57 -4.44
C ASN A 173 25.61 -33.52 -5.64
N PHE A 174 25.00 -33.12 -6.76
CA PHE A 174 25.09 -33.78 -8.05
C PHE A 174 24.84 -32.78 -9.18
N THR A 175 25.46 -32.97 -10.35
CA THR A 175 25.17 -32.14 -11.53
C THR A 175 23.85 -32.58 -12.16
N GLN A 176 22.98 -31.61 -12.48
CA GLN A 176 21.80 -31.82 -13.33
C GLN A 176 21.83 -30.88 -14.52
N ILE A 177 21.49 -31.39 -15.69
CA ILE A 177 21.24 -30.60 -16.88
C ILE A 177 19.76 -30.20 -16.87
N ILE A 178 19.49 -28.90 -17.02
CA ILE A 178 18.14 -28.33 -17.18
C ILE A 178 18.16 -27.42 -18.40
N ALA A 179 17.37 -27.72 -19.43
CA ALA A 179 17.33 -26.96 -20.69
C ALA A 179 18.75 -26.61 -21.20
N ASP A 180 19.57 -27.66 -21.36
CA ASP A 180 20.95 -27.63 -21.89
C ASP A 180 21.95 -26.77 -21.09
N LYS A 181 21.64 -26.46 -19.83
CA LYS A 181 22.55 -25.82 -18.87
C LYS A 181 22.82 -26.71 -17.66
N GLU A 182 24.06 -26.78 -17.23
CA GLU A 182 24.47 -27.52 -16.04
C GLU A 182 24.25 -26.72 -14.75
N TYR A 183 23.66 -27.36 -13.75
CA TYR A 183 23.46 -26.84 -12.40
C TYR A 183 23.91 -27.87 -11.38
N ILE A 184 24.77 -27.47 -10.43
CA ILE A 184 25.14 -28.30 -9.27
C ILE A 184 24.01 -28.21 -8.25
N ALA A 185 23.25 -29.28 -8.07
CA ALA A 185 22.06 -29.30 -7.21
C ALA A 185 22.29 -30.09 -5.93
N ALA A 186 21.66 -29.66 -4.85
CA ALA A 186 21.53 -30.45 -3.63
C ALA A 186 20.51 -31.58 -3.83
N ASN A 187 20.68 -32.72 -3.14
CA ASN A 187 19.73 -33.84 -3.13
C ASN A 187 18.41 -33.55 -2.36
N MET A 188 17.88 -32.34 -2.51
CA MET A 188 16.68 -31.80 -1.86
C MET A 188 15.65 -31.46 -2.95
N SER A 189 14.41 -31.93 -2.85
CA SER A 189 13.41 -31.72 -3.90
C SER A 189 12.95 -30.27 -3.99
N VAL A 190 12.76 -29.75 -5.22
CA VAL A 190 12.22 -28.40 -5.46
C VAL A 190 10.86 -28.15 -4.79
N PHE A 191 10.07 -29.20 -4.49
CA PHE A 191 8.81 -29.07 -3.75
C PHE A 191 8.96 -28.51 -2.33
N PHE A 192 10.15 -28.50 -1.74
CA PHE A 192 10.40 -27.79 -0.47
C PHE A 192 10.25 -26.26 -0.58
N GLN A 193 10.23 -25.69 -1.79
CA GLN A 193 9.87 -24.27 -2.00
C GLN A 193 8.34 -24.03 -1.96
N PHE A 194 7.49 -25.05 -1.84
CA PHE A 194 6.04 -24.84 -1.83
C PHE A 194 5.56 -23.85 -0.73
N PRO A 195 6.07 -23.86 0.52
CA PRO A 195 5.63 -22.92 1.56
C PRO A 195 5.97 -21.45 1.24
N GLN A 196 7.15 -21.15 0.67
CA GLN A 196 7.51 -19.78 0.26
C GLN A 196 6.65 -19.30 -0.91
N TYR A 197 6.38 -20.14 -1.91
CA TYR A 197 5.46 -19.82 -3.01
C TYR A 197 4.00 -19.62 -2.51
N VAL A 198 3.54 -20.39 -1.52
CA VAL A 198 2.23 -20.17 -0.88
C VAL A 198 2.21 -18.84 -0.11
N GLY A 199 3.25 -18.55 0.68
CA GLY A 199 3.35 -17.30 1.45
C GLY A 199 3.37 -16.05 0.59
N ILE A 200 4.07 -16.07 -0.56
CA ILE A 200 4.14 -14.92 -1.47
C ILE A 200 2.86 -14.78 -2.33
N GLY A 201 2.26 -15.88 -2.80
CA GLY A 201 0.99 -15.83 -3.54
C GLY A 201 -0.17 -15.33 -2.67
N LEU A 202 -0.22 -15.75 -1.39
CA LEU A 202 -1.12 -15.16 -0.38
C LEU A 202 -0.84 -13.66 -0.18
N SER A 203 0.44 -13.27 -0.13
CA SER A 203 0.82 -11.87 0.05
C SER A 203 0.34 -10.97 -1.08
N GLU A 204 0.28 -11.46 -2.31
CA GLU A 204 -0.16 -10.69 -3.46
C GLU A 204 -1.67 -10.42 -3.42
N VAL A 205 -2.48 -11.47 -3.23
CA VAL A 205 -3.94 -11.32 -3.21
C VAL A 205 -4.40 -10.42 -2.04
N PHE A 206 -3.62 -10.37 -0.95
CA PHE A 206 -3.88 -9.48 0.18
C PHE A 206 -3.28 -8.06 0.05
N THR A 207 -2.13 -7.89 -0.63
CA THR A 207 -1.43 -6.58 -0.74
C THR A 207 -1.65 -5.89 -2.08
N SER A 208 -1.31 -6.57 -3.19
CA SER A 208 -1.37 -6.03 -4.55
C SER A 208 -2.80 -5.63 -4.92
N VAL A 209 -3.74 -6.56 -4.75
CA VAL A 209 -5.17 -6.32 -5.08
C VAL A 209 -5.76 -5.23 -4.17
N ALA A 210 -5.55 -5.31 -2.86
CA ALA A 210 -6.14 -4.36 -1.91
C ALA A 210 -5.54 -2.94 -2.00
N SER A 211 -4.26 -2.80 -2.38
CA SER A 211 -3.64 -1.48 -2.59
C SER A 211 -4.10 -0.81 -3.88
N LEU A 212 -4.29 -1.58 -4.96
CA LEU A 212 -4.91 -1.09 -6.20
C LEU A 212 -6.39 -0.73 -5.97
N GLU A 213 -7.16 -1.60 -5.31
CA GLU A 213 -8.56 -1.35 -4.91
C GLU A 213 -8.69 -0.04 -4.11
N PHE A 214 -7.85 0.17 -3.10
CA PHE A 214 -7.79 1.44 -2.37
C PHE A 214 -7.48 2.62 -3.29
N ALA A 215 -6.46 2.50 -4.15
CA ALA A 215 -6.02 3.60 -4.98
C ALA A 215 -7.09 4.03 -6.01
N TYR A 216 -7.76 3.08 -6.66
CA TYR A 216 -8.86 3.37 -7.60
C TYR A 216 -10.09 3.97 -6.90
N LEU A 217 -10.36 3.61 -5.64
CA LEU A 217 -11.44 4.20 -4.83
C LEU A 217 -11.08 5.56 -4.21
N ALA A 218 -9.79 5.87 -4.04
CA ALA A 218 -9.32 7.12 -3.42
C ALA A 218 -8.88 8.20 -4.42
N ALA A 219 -8.69 7.85 -5.70
CA ALA A 219 -8.24 8.77 -6.75
C ALA A 219 -9.41 9.43 -7.50
N PRO A 220 -9.20 10.63 -8.07
CA PRO A 220 -10.12 11.19 -9.06
C PRO A 220 -10.06 10.39 -10.37
N GLN A 221 -11.16 10.35 -11.12
CA GLN A 221 -11.25 9.64 -12.41
C GLN A 221 -10.16 10.05 -13.41
N SER A 222 -9.77 11.33 -13.42
CA SER A 222 -8.70 11.87 -14.28
C SER A 222 -7.28 11.39 -13.93
N ALA A 223 -7.06 10.78 -12.77
CA ALA A 223 -5.76 10.30 -12.32
C ALA A 223 -5.61 8.77 -12.34
N GLN A 224 -6.56 8.02 -12.92
CA GLN A 224 -6.53 6.56 -12.91
C GLN A 224 -5.28 5.96 -13.60
N SER A 225 -4.77 6.62 -14.64
CA SER A 225 -3.48 6.26 -15.28
C SER A 225 -2.29 6.43 -14.32
N LEU A 226 -2.26 7.53 -13.55
CA LEU A 226 -1.20 7.84 -12.60
C LEU A 226 -1.08 6.77 -11.49
N ILE A 227 -2.16 6.09 -11.11
CA ILE A 227 -2.14 4.95 -10.18
C ILE A 227 -1.27 3.82 -10.74
N MET A 228 -1.46 3.47 -12.01
CA MET A 228 -0.73 2.36 -12.63
C MET A 228 0.73 2.75 -12.90
N SER A 229 0.99 3.99 -13.34
CA SER A 229 2.35 4.54 -13.43
C SER A 229 3.06 4.51 -12.08
N LEU A 230 2.36 4.85 -10.99
CA LEU A 230 2.89 4.81 -9.62
C LEU A 230 3.14 3.38 -9.11
N ARG A 231 2.32 2.39 -9.51
CA ARG A 231 2.57 0.96 -9.26
C ARG A 231 3.88 0.52 -9.91
N PHE A 232 4.08 0.83 -11.19
CA PHE A 232 5.32 0.50 -11.90
C PHE A 232 6.53 1.29 -11.38
N CYS A 233 6.35 2.56 -11.00
CA CYS A 233 7.39 3.36 -10.35
C CYS A 233 7.83 2.73 -9.00
N SER A 234 6.88 2.26 -8.20
CA SER A 234 7.18 1.55 -6.94
C SER A 234 7.91 0.24 -7.18
N ALA A 235 7.56 -0.51 -8.23
CA ALA A 235 8.28 -1.71 -8.62
C ALA A 235 9.72 -1.40 -9.08
N GLY A 236 9.93 -0.39 -9.92
CA GLY A 236 11.26 0.05 -10.34
C GLY A 236 12.13 0.53 -9.17
N LEU A 237 11.57 1.34 -8.27
CA LEU A 237 12.22 1.79 -7.03
C LEU A 237 12.57 0.59 -6.12
N SER A 238 11.74 -0.45 -6.11
CA SER A 238 12.00 -1.67 -5.36
C SER A 238 13.21 -2.44 -5.92
N SER A 239 13.38 -2.48 -7.24
CA SER A 239 14.57 -3.06 -7.89
C SER A 239 15.84 -2.26 -7.60
N PHE A 240 15.76 -0.92 -7.50
CA PHE A 240 16.87 -0.09 -7.03
C PHE A 240 17.28 -0.44 -5.59
N PHE A 241 16.33 -0.60 -4.66
CA PHE A 241 16.63 -1.07 -3.31
C PHE A 241 17.22 -2.49 -3.29
N GLY A 242 16.72 -3.40 -4.14
CA GLY A 242 17.25 -4.75 -4.28
C GLY A 242 18.70 -4.77 -4.73
N SER A 243 19.02 -4.02 -5.78
CA SER A 243 20.40 -3.82 -6.27
C SER A 243 21.29 -3.14 -5.22
N GLY A 244 20.76 -2.19 -4.46
CA GLY A 244 21.46 -1.54 -3.35
C GLY A 244 21.81 -2.50 -2.20
N ILE A 245 20.89 -3.39 -1.81
CA ILE A 245 21.14 -4.43 -0.80
C ILE A 245 22.17 -5.44 -1.31
N VAL A 246 22.06 -5.87 -2.56
CA VAL A 246 23.05 -6.74 -3.24
C VAL A 246 24.44 -6.10 -3.25
N GLY A 247 24.56 -4.83 -3.66
CA GLY A 247 25.83 -4.11 -3.70
C GLY A 247 26.44 -3.86 -2.31
N LEU A 248 25.63 -3.48 -1.31
CA LEU A 248 26.07 -3.32 0.07
C LEU A 248 26.61 -4.62 0.64
N LEU A 249 25.89 -5.73 0.40
CA LEU A 249 26.33 -7.06 0.81
C LEU A 249 27.66 -7.44 0.13
N SER A 250 27.80 -7.23 -1.19
CA SER A 250 29.06 -7.46 -1.90
C SER A 250 30.23 -6.72 -1.24
N ILE A 251 30.08 -5.44 -0.89
CA ILE A 251 31.13 -4.67 -0.20
C ILE A 251 31.49 -5.32 1.14
N VAL A 252 30.51 -5.74 1.95
CA VAL A 252 30.72 -6.30 3.29
C VAL A 252 31.39 -7.69 3.26
N ASN A 253 31.12 -8.54 2.28
CA ASN A 253 31.73 -9.88 2.16
C ASN A 253 32.83 -9.96 1.08
N GLY A 254 33.40 -8.85 0.60
CA GLY A 254 34.56 -8.87 -0.32
C GLY A 254 34.24 -9.32 -1.76
N ASN A 255 33.16 -8.80 -2.34
CA ASN A 255 32.66 -8.94 -3.71
C ASN A 255 32.20 -10.34 -4.17
N GLN A 256 32.44 -11.43 -3.43
CA GLN A 256 32.24 -12.79 -3.94
C GLN A 256 30.79 -13.32 -3.98
N ILE A 257 29.85 -12.68 -3.28
CA ILE A 257 28.50 -13.23 -2.99
C ILE A 257 27.72 -13.64 -4.25
N PHE A 258 27.75 -12.79 -5.30
CA PHE A 258 26.83 -12.90 -6.43
C PHE A 258 27.51 -13.32 -7.75
N GLU A 259 28.84 -13.34 -7.83
CA GLU A 259 29.56 -13.94 -8.97
C GLU A 259 29.43 -15.48 -8.95
N ASN A 260 29.32 -16.09 -7.76
CA ASN A 260 29.21 -17.53 -7.59
C ASN A 260 28.15 -17.88 -6.52
N TYR A 261 26.87 -17.97 -6.93
CA TYR A 261 25.82 -18.64 -6.12
C TYR A 261 26.23 -20.06 -5.66
N ARG A 262 27.15 -20.69 -6.40
CA ARG A 262 27.82 -21.95 -6.07
C ARG A 262 28.59 -21.95 -4.75
N ASN A 263 29.19 -20.82 -4.35
CA ASN A 263 30.25 -20.77 -3.34
C ASN A 263 29.88 -20.02 -2.05
N ASP A 264 28.91 -19.10 -2.03
CA ASP A 264 28.63 -18.34 -0.81
C ASP A 264 27.74 -19.11 0.18
N GLU A 265 28.37 -19.59 1.26
CA GLU A 265 27.73 -20.20 2.43
C GLU A 265 26.78 -19.26 3.20
N ARG A 266 26.56 -18.02 2.73
CA ARG A 266 25.77 -16.99 3.40
C ARG A 266 24.61 -16.46 2.56
N TYR A 267 24.31 -17.05 1.40
CA TYR A 267 23.19 -16.60 0.55
C TYR A 267 21.85 -16.51 1.30
N TYR A 268 21.62 -17.37 2.31
CA TYR A 268 20.42 -17.29 3.15
C TYR A 268 20.26 -15.94 3.88
N ILE A 269 21.35 -15.23 4.19
CA ILE A 269 21.33 -13.93 4.85
C ILE A 269 20.60 -12.87 4.00
N TYR A 270 20.66 -12.96 2.66
CA TYR A 270 19.92 -12.08 1.76
C TYR A 270 18.42 -12.14 2.02
N PHE A 271 17.85 -13.34 2.13
CA PHE A 271 16.43 -13.54 2.46
C PHE A 271 16.05 -12.94 3.83
N PHE A 272 16.88 -13.13 4.86
CA PHE A 272 16.61 -12.57 6.19
C PHE A 272 16.74 -11.05 6.24
N ILE A 273 17.64 -10.45 5.44
CA ILE A 273 17.71 -8.99 5.28
C ILE A 273 16.46 -8.45 4.59
N LEU A 274 15.96 -9.11 3.53
CA LEU A 274 14.69 -8.75 2.90
C LEU A 274 13.51 -8.85 3.88
N ALA A 275 13.44 -9.94 4.67
CA ALA A 275 12.42 -10.12 5.70
C ALA A 275 12.46 -9.02 6.78
N GLY A 276 13.66 -8.66 7.25
CA GLY A 276 13.87 -7.58 8.23
C GLY A 276 13.52 -6.20 7.69
N PHE A 277 13.92 -5.89 6.45
CA PHE A 277 13.58 -4.65 5.76
C PHE A 277 12.06 -4.50 5.58
N GLN A 278 11.38 -5.57 5.17
CA GLN A 278 9.92 -5.64 5.11
C GLN A 278 9.28 -5.42 6.50
N LEU A 279 9.81 -6.03 7.56
CA LEU A 279 9.30 -5.90 8.93
C LEU A 279 9.37 -4.45 9.42
N VAL A 280 10.48 -3.74 9.19
CA VAL A 280 10.61 -2.31 9.51
C VAL A 280 9.53 -1.48 8.83
N PHE A 281 9.26 -1.73 7.55
CA PHE A 281 8.21 -1.00 6.81
C PHE A 281 6.79 -1.40 7.21
N ILE A 282 6.54 -2.63 7.68
CA ILE A 282 5.26 -3.01 8.29
C ILE A 282 4.99 -2.15 9.55
N LEU A 283 6.01 -1.98 10.42
CA LEU A 283 5.89 -1.15 11.62
C LEU A 283 5.65 0.33 11.26
N ILE A 284 6.39 0.87 10.27
CA ILE A 284 6.17 2.23 9.76
C ILE A 284 4.76 2.37 9.17
N PHE A 285 4.30 1.43 8.35
CA PHE A 285 2.98 1.46 7.72
C PHE A 285 1.84 1.46 8.76
N ILE A 286 1.92 0.58 9.77
CA ILE A 286 0.96 0.51 10.87
C ILE A 286 0.97 1.82 11.67
N GLY A 287 2.14 2.35 12.03
CA GLY A 287 2.28 3.62 12.74
C GLY A 287 1.70 4.81 11.96
N CYS A 288 2.09 4.93 10.69
CA CYS A 288 1.61 5.95 9.77
C CYS A 288 0.09 5.89 9.56
N ASN A 289 -0.50 4.70 9.37
CA ASN A 289 -1.95 4.60 9.20
C ASN A 289 -2.72 4.83 10.52
N ARG A 290 -2.19 4.42 11.68
CA ARG A 290 -2.78 4.77 13.00
C ARG A 290 -2.78 6.29 13.22
N LYS A 291 -1.68 6.97 12.91
CA LYS A 291 -1.53 8.43 13.14
C LYS A 291 -2.28 9.29 12.12
N TYR A 292 -2.21 8.95 10.84
CA TYR A 292 -2.70 9.81 9.75
C TYR A 292 -3.96 9.29 9.03
N LYS A 293 -4.45 8.09 9.39
CA LYS A 293 -5.64 7.44 8.78
C LYS A 293 -5.59 7.44 7.24
N ILE A 294 -4.41 7.12 6.71
CA ILE A 294 -4.03 7.26 5.29
C ILE A 294 -5.00 6.48 4.39
N LEU A 295 -5.43 5.30 4.82
CA LEU A 295 -6.37 4.43 4.10
C LEU A 295 -7.85 4.78 4.31
N LYS A 296 -8.18 5.95 4.86
CA LYS A 296 -9.58 6.40 4.95
C LYS A 296 -10.05 6.90 3.58
N LEU A 297 -10.96 6.16 2.96
CA LEU A 297 -11.67 6.57 1.74
C LEU A 297 -12.37 7.93 1.94
N PRO A 298 -12.46 8.77 0.90
CA PRO A 298 -13.26 9.99 0.94
C PRO A 298 -14.75 9.65 1.06
N ASN A 299 -15.51 10.46 1.82
CA ASN A 299 -16.96 10.28 1.94
C ASN A 299 -17.64 10.69 0.62
N HIS A 300 -18.12 9.73 -0.19
CA HIS A 300 -18.74 9.94 -1.51
C HIS A 300 -20.16 10.58 -1.49
N HIS A 301 -20.47 11.44 -0.52
CA HIS A 301 -21.81 12.02 -0.33
C HIS A 301 -22.32 12.95 -1.46
N HIS A 302 -21.49 13.31 -2.44
CA HIS A 302 -21.87 14.22 -3.54
C HIS A 302 -21.93 13.59 -4.94
N LEU A 303 -21.54 12.33 -5.13
CA LEU A 303 -21.46 11.72 -6.47
C LEU A 303 -22.64 10.80 -6.83
N SER A 304 -23.19 10.05 -5.87
CA SER A 304 -24.32 9.16 -6.12
C SER A 304 -25.59 9.93 -6.52
N SER A 305 -25.92 10.99 -5.78
CA SER A 305 -27.18 11.73 -5.91
C SER A 305 -27.37 12.46 -7.24
N ARG A 306 -26.30 12.67 -8.05
CA ARG A 306 -26.43 13.29 -9.37
C ARG A 306 -26.64 12.29 -10.51
N HIS A 307 -26.14 11.06 -10.42
CA HIS A 307 -26.37 10.05 -11.47
C HIS A 307 -27.77 9.42 -11.41
N PHE A 308 -28.39 9.34 -10.24
CA PHE A 308 -29.77 8.82 -10.11
C PHE A 308 -30.85 9.85 -10.48
N LEU A 309 -30.59 11.15 -10.36
CA LEU A 309 -31.59 12.19 -10.62
C LEU A 309 -31.66 12.68 -12.08
N THR A 310 -30.65 12.41 -12.91
CA THR A 310 -30.68 12.79 -14.35
C THR A 310 -31.18 11.67 -15.26
N SER A 311 -31.46 10.48 -14.74
CA SER A 311 -31.88 9.31 -15.53
C SER A 311 -33.40 9.13 -15.62
N ASN A 312 -34.19 9.93 -14.93
CA ASN A 312 -35.60 9.63 -14.64
C ASN A 312 -36.56 10.82 -14.88
N SER A 313 -36.20 11.72 -15.80
CA SER A 313 -36.93 12.97 -16.09
C SER A 313 -37.29 13.16 -17.58
N ASN A 314 -37.56 12.07 -18.28
CA ASN A 314 -38.25 12.09 -19.58
C ASN A 314 -39.61 11.40 -19.40
N PRO A 315 -40.71 12.13 -19.15
CA PRO A 315 -42.05 11.56 -19.32
C PRO A 315 -42.25 11.26 -20.81
N ILE A 316 -42.59 10.01 -21.13
CA ILE A 316 -43.14 9.68 -22.44
C ILE A 316 -44.57 10.23 -22.45
N THR A 317 -44.87 11.08 -23.42
CA THR A 317 -46.23 11.54 -23.75
C THR A 317 -46.56 11.11 -25.16
N ASP A 318 -47.77 10.63 -25.36
CA ASP A 318 -48.34 10.24 -26.66
C ASP A 318 -48.49 11.43 -27.63
#